data_AF-A0A850AGB1-F1
#
_entry.id   AF-A0A850AGB1-F1
#
_cell.length_a   1.000
_cell.length_b   1.000
_cell.length_c   1.000
_cell.angle_alpha   90.00
_cell.angle_beta   90.00
_cell.angle_gamma   90.00
#
_symmetry.space_group_name_H-M   'P 1'
#
loop_
_entity.id
_entity.type
_entity.pdbx_description
1 polymer ?
#
loop_
_entity_poly.entity_id
_entity_poly.type
_entity_poly.pdbx_seq_one_letter_code
_entity_poly.pdbx_strand_id
1 'polypeptide(L)' 'MDALHVATAEAAGVEYFCTCDDRLLRRAKANTSISIRVVNPLELAEEIVK' A
#
# COMPACT_ATOMS: atom_id res chain seq x y z
N MET A 1 8.31 -0.04 -12.32
CA MET A 1 8.88 0.08 -10.97
C MET A 1 7.79 -0.04 -9.91
N ASP A 2 6.58 0.49 -10.15
CA ASP A 2 5.38 0.41 -9.31
C ASP A 2 5.09 -0.98 -8.69
N ALA A 3 5.06 -2.03 -9.50
CA ALA A 3 4.72 -3.39 -9.04
C ALA A 3 5.80 -4.02 -8.14
N LEU A 4 7.08 -3.59 -8.28
CA LEU A 4 8.18 -4.14 -7.49
C LEU A 4 8.05 -3.74 -6.02
N HIS A 5 7.65 -2.50 -5.73
CA HIS A 5 7.49 -2.05 -4.34
C HIS A 5 6.44 -2.85 -3.59
N VAL A 6 5.28 -3.06 -4.22
CA VAL A 6 4.19 -3.85 -3.63
C VAL A 6 4.62 -5.31 -3.46
N ALA A 7 5.19 -5.93 -4.50
CA ALA A 7 5.67 -7.31 -4.42
C ALA A 7 6.75 -7.50 -3.34
N THR A 8 7.62 -6.50 -3.14
CA THR A 8 8.64 -6.54 -2.08
C THR A 8 8.00 -6.46 -0.70
N ALA A 9 6.98 -5.62 -0.53
CA ALA A 9 6.22 -5.53 0.70
C ALA A 9 5.45 -6.84 0.99
N GLU A 10 4.83 -7.44 -0.02
CA GLU A 10 4.20 -8.77 0.09
C GLU A 10 5.21 -9.84 0.50
N ALA A 11 6.37 -9.89 -0.15
CA ALA A 11 7.44 -10.83 0.17
C ALA A 11 8.03 -10.62 1.57
N ALA A 12 8.05 -9.38 2.06
CA ALA A 12 8.47 -9.05 3.41
C ALA A 12 7.40 -9.37 4.47
N GLY A 13 6.19 -9.76 4.07
CA GLY A 13 5.09 -10.11 4.97
C GLY A 13 4.58 -8.93 5.81
N VAL A 14 4.70 -7.70 5.30
CA VAL A 14 4.22 -6.51 6.02
C VAL A 14 2.70 -6.38 5.88
N GLU A 15 2.06 -5.85 6.91
CA GLU A 15 0.60 -5.64 6.89
C GLU A 15 0.21 -4.40 6.07
N TYR A 16 1.07 -3.38 6.06
CA TYR A 16 0.84 -2.11 5.37
C TYR A 16 1.98 -1.73 4.43
N PHE A 17 1.62 -1.24 3.25
CA PHE A 17 2.50 -0.52 2.34
C PHE A 17 2.00 0.92 2.20
N CYS A 18 2.73 1.85 2.82
CA CYS A 18 2.39 3.27 2.83
C CYS A 18 3.11 4.02 1.70
N THR A 19 2.37 4.76 0.88
CA THR A 19 2.94 5.54 -0.23
C THR A 19 2.24 6.88 -0.46
N CYS A 20 3.00 7.91 -0.82
CA CYS A 20 2.47 9.21 -1.27
C CYS A 20 2.22 9.26 -2.79
N ASP A 21 2.50 8.19 -3.53
CA ASP A 21 2.28 8.15 -4.98
C ASP A 21 0.83 7.77 -5.29
N ASP A 22 0.03 8.76 -5.65
CA ASP A 22 -1.40 8.57 -6.00
C ASP A 22 -1.62 7.62 -7.18
N ARG A 23 -0.69 7.57 -8.15
CA ARG A 23 -0.83 6.67 -9.30
C ARG A 23 -0.63 5.23 -8.84
N LEU A 24 0.39 4.99 -8.01
CA LEU A 24 0.63 3.68 -7.41
C LEU A 24 -0.53 3.25 -6.51
N LEU A 25 -0.99 4.14 -5.62
CA LEU A 25 -2.11 3.89 -4.71
C LEU A 25 -3.37 3.49 -5.46
N ARG A 26 -3.74 4.25 -6.51
CA ARG A 26 -4.92 3.95 -7.33
C ARG A 26 -4.81 2.61 -8.05
N ARG A 27 -3.64 2.30 -8.63
CA ARG A 27 -3.41 1.04 -9.34
C ARG A 27 -3.40 -0.15 -8.38
N ALA A 28 -2.85 0.03 -7.19
CA ALA A 28 -2.84 -0.99 -6.15
C ALA A 28 -4.26 -1.26 -5.62
N LYS A 29 -5.01 -0.21 -5.27
CA LYS A 29 -6.41 -0.34 -4.82
C LYS A 29 -7.33 -0.96 -5.88
N ALA A 30 -7.02 -0.77 -7.17
CA ALA A 30 -7.78 -1.38 -8.27
C ALA A 30 -7.41 -2.85 -8.55
N ASN A 31 -6.31 -3.36 -7.96
CA ASN A 31 -5.82 -4.71 -8.20
C ASN A 31 -6.22 -5.65 -7.05
N THR A 32 -7.16 -6.55 -7.31
CA THR A 32 -7.67 -7.52 -6.32
C THR A 32 -6.69 -8.64 -5.99
N SER A 33 -5.56 -8.74 -6.70
CA SER A 33 -4.53 -9.76 -6.45
C SER A 33 -3.51 -9.34 -5.40
N ILE A 34 -3.55 -8.09 -4.93
CA ILE A 34 -2.65 -7.59 -3.89
C ILE A 34 -3.21 -7.98 -2.52
N SER A 35 -2.41 -8.66 -1.72
CA SER A 35 -2.78 -9.20 -0.42
C SER A 35 -2.52 -8.26 0.76
N ILE A 36 -1.70 -7.23 0.57
CA ILE A 36 -1.31 -6.26 1.60
C ILE A 36 -2.12 -4.95 1.53
N ARG A 37 -2.25 -4.24 2.64
CA ARG A 37 -2.99 -2.97 2.69
C ARG A 37 -2.13 -1.83 2.13
N VAL A 38 -2.52 -1.31 0.98
CA VAL A 38 -1.86 -0.15 0.36
C VAL A 38 -2.59 1.13 0.72
N VAL A 39 -1.92 2.00 1.48
CA VAL A 39 -2.49 3.22 2.08
C VAL A 39 -1.63 4.43 1.78
N ASN A 40 -2.22 5.63 1.87
CA ASN A 40 -1.42 6.87 1.95
C ASN A 40 -1.10 7.23 3.42
N PRO A 41 -0.17 8.17 3.66
CA PRO A 41 0.21 8.53 5.04
C PRO A 41 -0.93 9.12 5.87
N LEU A 42 -1.89 9.80 5.24
CA LEU A 42 -3.04 10.38 5.95
C LEU A 42 -4.00 9.29 6.41
N GLU A 43 -4.33 8.34 5.53
CA GLU A 43 -5.12 7.14 5.84
C GLU A 43 -4.46 6.34 6.97
N LEU A 44 -3.13 6.15 6.91
CA LEU A 44 -2.39 5.46 7.96
C LEU A 44 -2.40 6.23 9.29
N ALA A 45 -2.21 7.55 9.25
CA ALA A 45 -2.25 8.38 10.45
C ALA A 45 -3.62 8.37 11.12
N GLU A 46 -4.71 8.40 10.34
CA GLU A 46 -6.08 8.29 10.85
C GLU A 46 -6.35 6.95 11.54
N GLU A 47 -5.72 5.85 11.09
CA GLU A 47 -5.83 4.53 11.75
C GLU A 47 -5.07 4.48 13.08
N ILE A 48 -3.92 5.16 13.19
CA ILE A 48 -3.07 5.14 14.40
C ILE A 48 -3.57 6.10 15.48
N VAL A 49 -4.18 7.23 15.07
CA VAL A 49 -4.61 8.30 15.98
C VAL A 49 -6.00 8.03 16.59
N LYS A 50 -6.76 7.05 16.06
CA LYS A 50 -8.02 6.58 16.66
C LYS A 50 -7.78 5.67 17.85
#